data_AF-A0A6N8HRD3-F1
#
_entry.id   AF-A0A6N8HRD3-F1
#
_cell.length_a   1.000
_cell.length_b   1.000
_cell.length_c   1.000
_cell.angle_alpha   90.00
_cell.angle_beta   90.00
_cell.angle_gamma   90.00
#
_symmetry.space_group_name_H-M   'P 1'
#
loop_
_entity.id
_entity.type
_entity.pdbx_description
1 polymer ?
#
loop_
_entity_poly.entity_id
_entity_poly.type
_entity_poly.pdbx_seq_one_letter_code
_entity_poly.pdbx_strand_id
1 'polypeptide(L)'
;MNVAEIIILIGALLVAGIVLGALGIFTFLYMTDRKQKQHPVLRNYPVLGRVRYFFEKIGPEFRQYLFNDDHQGKPFSRLEYQHIVKKAKYKRDVLGFGSERDFQEPGYYIRNSLFPKLTEELAFDREIKSKTERYLLINDPLFTQREEFMEPDESPAYLLNEADSIVIGEQTAAQPFKVKGQIGMSAMSYGSLGSKALTALSEGLGMAKGTWMNTGEGGLSEYHLKGGQDIIMQIGPGKFGVRDLAGHFDWDELLEKSKLPEVKAFELKLGQGAKTRGDILTVKK
;
A
#
# COMPACT_ATOMS: atom_id res chain seq x y z
N MET A 1 -55.03 -1.14 47.95
CA MET A 1 -54.71 -1.28 46.52
C MET A 1 -55.13 -2.65 46.05
N ASN A 2 -55.84 -2.74 44.93
CA ASN A 2 -56.13 -4.02 44.29
C ASN A 2 -54.85 -4.65 43.74
N VAL A 3 -54.80 -5.98 43.62
CA VAL A 3 -53.63 -6.71 43.07
C VAL A 3 -53.20 -6.16 41.71
N ALA A 4 -54.16 -5.74 40.88
CA ALA A 4 -53.91 -5.08 39.61
C ALA A 4 -53.16 -3.73 39.75
N GLU A 5 -53.47 -2.92 40.77
CA GLU A 5 -52.80 -1.64 41.01
C GLU A 5 -51.35 -1.84 41.47
N ILE A 6 -51.09 -2.89 42.24
CA ILE A 6 -49.73 -3.25 42.67
C ILE A 6 -48.88 -3.68 41.46
N ILE A 7 -49.43 -4.50 40.56
CA ILE A 7 -48.73 -4.95 39.35
C ILE A 7 -48.44 -3.78 38.41
N ILE A 8 -49.40 -2.86 38.21
CA ILE A 8 -49.21 -1.66 37.38
C ILE A 8 -48.12 -0.76 37.99
N LEU A 9 -48.12 -0.56 39.31
CA LEU A 9 -47.11 0.26 39.99
C LEU A 9 -45.70 -0.34 39.85
N ILE A 10 -45.55 -1.66 40.02
CA ILE A 10 -44.27 -2.37 39.85
C ILE A 10 -43.80 -2.26 38.40
N GLY A 11 -44.69 -2.47 37.42
CA GLY A 11 -44.37 -2.32 36.00
C GLY A 11 -43.92 -0.89 35.65
N ALA A 12 -44.62 0.12 36.16
CA ALA A 12 -44.26 1.52 35.96
C ALA A 12 -42.90 1.87 36.59
N LEU A 13 -42.61 1.38 37.79
CA LEU A 13 -41.31 1.57 38.45
C LEU A 13 -40.17 0.89 37.69
N LEU A 14 -40.41 -0.30 37.13
CA LEU A 14 -39.42 -1.03 36.34
C LEU A 14 -39.10 -0.29 35.03
N VAL A 15 -40.14 0.17 34.32
CA VAL A 15 -39.97 0.98 33.10
C VAL A 15 -39.25 2.30 33.43
N ALA A 16 -39.64 2.99 34.50
CA ALA A 16 -38.97 4.20 34.95
C ALA A 16 -37.49 3.96 35.28
N GLY A 17 -37.18 2.84 35.95
CA GLY A 17 -35.80 2.42 36.23
C GLY A 17 -34.97 2.19 34.96
N ILE A 18 -35.54 1.53 33.95
CA ILE A 18 -34.89 1.33 32.65
C ILE A 18 -34.64 2.67 31.95
N VAL A 19 -35.64 3.56 31.93
CA VAL A 19 -35.51 4.88 31.28
C VAL A 19 -34.45 5.73 31.98
N LEU A 20 -34.43 5.76 33.32
CA LEU A 20 -33.43 6.49 34.09
C LEU A 20 -32.03 5.88 33.91
N GLY A 21 -31.91 4.55 33.87
CA GLY A 21 -30.65 3.86 33.58
C GLY A 21 -30.10 4.21 32.20
N ALA A 22 -30.97 4.18 31.17
CA ALA A 22 -30.60 4.57 29.81
C ALA A 22 -30.14 6.03 29.75
N LEU A 23 -30.89 6.96 30.37
CA LEU A 23 -30.52 8.37 30.46
C LEU A 23 -29.17 8.58 31.16
N GLY A 24 -28.89 7.82 32.22
CA GLY A 24 -27.60 7.83 32.91
C GLY A 24 -26.46 7.40 32.00
N ILE A 25 -26.62 6.30 31.26
CA ILE A 25 -25.62 5.81 30.29
C ILE A 25 -25.39 6.83 29.17
N PHE A 26 -26.46 7.38 28.58
CA PHE A 26 -26.35 8.41 27.54
C PHE A 26 -25.61 9.65 28.04
N THR A 27 -25.92 10.11 29.25
CA THR A 27 -25.26 11.26 29.87
C THR A 27 -23.78 10.98 30.13
N PHE A 28 -23.45 9.79 30.66
CA PHE A 28 -22.08 9.36 30.88
C PHE A 28 -21.27 9.30 29.58
N LEU A 29 -21.82 8.70 28.53
CA LEU A 29 -21.19 8.64 27.21
C LEU A 29 -21.01 10.03 26.60
N TYR A 30 -22.04 10.89 26.70
CA TYR A 30 -21.99 12.27 26.23
C TYR A 30 -20.85 13.06 26.91
N MET A 31 -20.72 12.95 28.24
CA MET A 31 -19.65 13.60 28.99
C MET A 31 -18.28 13.06 28.59
N THR A 32 -18.16 11.75 28.38
CA THR A 32 -16.92 11.09 27.96
C THR A 32 -16.48 11.55 26.56
N ASP A 33 -17.42 11.60 25.61
CA ASP A 33 -17.19 12.00 24.22
C ASP A 33 -16.82 13.49 24.08
N ARG A 34 -17.36 14.37 24.92
CA ARG A 34 -16.99 15.79 24.96
C ARG A 34 -15.59 16.01 25.53
N LYS A 35 -15.19 15.22 26.53
CA LYS A 35 -13.91 15.39 27.23
C LYS A 35 -12.72 14.79 26.46
N GLN A 36 -12.94 13.77 25.63
CA GLN A 36 -11.86 13.16 24.85
C GLN A 36 -11.31 14.13 23.78
N LYS A 37 -9.98 14.08 23.56
CA LYS A 37 -9.27 15.01 22.66
C LYS A 37 -8.89 14.39 21.30
N GLN A 38 -9.07 13.09 21.12
CA GLN A 38 -8.52 12.31 20.01
C GLN A 38 -9.44 12.27 18.76
N HIS A 39 -10.75 12.37 18.93
CA HIS A 39 -11.73 12.29 17.84
C HIS A 39 -12.58 13.57 17.75
N PRO A 40 -12.27 14.47 16.79
CA PRO A 40 -13.02 15.73 16.62
C PRO A 40 -14.52 15.54 16.39
N VAL A 41 -14.92 14.48 15.67
CA VAL A 41 -16.33 14.18 15.38
C VAL A 41 -17.11 13.78 16.64
N LEU A 42 -16.54 12.93 17.51
CA LEU A 42 -17.20 12.55 18.78
C LEU A 42 -17.31 13.75 19.72
N ARG A 43 -16.36 14.69 19.68
CA ARG A 43 -16.40 15.91 20.51
C ARG A 43 -17.45 16.91 20.05
N ASN A 44 -17.65 17.03 18.73
CA ASN A 44 -18.61 17.95 18.13
C ASN A 44 -20.03 17.37 18.08
N TYR A 45 -20.16 16.05 17.91
CA TYR A 45 -21.42 15.31 17.89
C TYR A 45 -21.35 14.10 18.83
N PRO A 46 -21.39 14.32 20.16
CA PRO A 46 -21.31 13.24 21.16
C PRO A 46 -22.46 12.24 20.96
N VAL A 47 -22.22 10.96 21.23
CA VAL A 47 -23.19 9.86 21.03
C VAL A 47 -23.56 9.60 19.55
N LEU A 48 -23.99 10.61 18.80
CA LEU A 48 -24.32 10.50 17.37
C LEU A 48 -23.12 10.08 16.52
N GLY A 49 -21.93 10.57 16.85
CA GLY A 49 -20.70 10.13 16.18
C GLY A 49 -20.40 8.65 16.41
N ARG A 50 -20.78 8.07 17.56
CA ARG A 50 -20.62 6.63 17.83
C ARG A 50 -21.53 5.80 16.94
N VAL A 51 -22.78 6.23 16.75
CA VAL A 51 -23.73 5.61 15.82
C VAL A 51 -23.18 5.64 14.39
N ARG A 52 -22.63 6.78 13.95
CA ARG A 52 -21.97 6.88 12.65
C ARG A 52 -20.84 5.86 12.51
N TYR A 53 -19.92 5.76 13.48
CA TYR A 53 -18.80 4.82 13.39
C TYR A 53 -19.24 3.36 13.48
N PHE A 54 -20.32 3.06 14.20
CA PHE A 54 -20.96 1.74 14.21
C PHE A 54 -21.42 1.33 12.81
N PHE A 55 -22.18 2.20 12.13
CA PHE A 55 -22.59 1.95 10.74
C PHE A 55 -21.43 2.02 9.73
N GLU A 56 -20.37 2.76 10.02
CA GLU A 56 -19.17 2.77 9.19
C GLU A 56 -18.41 1.44 9.29
N LYS A 57 -18.32 0.85 10.49
CA LYS A 57 -17.63 -0.42 10.76
C LYS A 57 -18.40 -1.63 10.22
N ILE A 58 -19.72 -1.65 10.39
CA ILE A 58 -20.63 -2.71 9.91
C ILE A 58 -21.03 -2.49 8.43
N GLY A 59 -20.71 -1.31 7.90
CA GLY A 59 -21.03 -0.92 6.54
C GLY A 59 -20.57 -1.93 5.48
N PRO A 60 -19.33 -2.44 5.51
CA PRO A 60 -18.86 -3.45 4.55
C PRO A 60 -19.70 -4.74 4.56
N GLU A 61 -20.01 -5.27 5.75
CA GLU A 61 -20.79 -6.51 5.91
C GLU A 61 -22.24 -6.30 5.47
N PHE A 62 -22.87 -5.18 5.85
CA PHE A 62 -24.23 -4.87 5.38
C PHE A 62 -24.28 -4.67 3.87
N ARG A 63 -23.22 -4.10 3.26
CA ARG A 63 -23.15 -3.93 1.80
C ARG A 63 -23.04 -5.27 1.08
N GLN A 64 -22.25 -6.22 1.60
CA GLN A 64 -22.16 -7.58 1.06
C GLN A 64 -23.53 -8.28 0.91
N TYR A 65 -24.49 -7.97 1.79
CA TYR A 65 -25.82 -8.59 1.77
C TYR A 65 -26.97 -7.70 1.25
N LEU A 66 -26.83 -6.36 1.25
CA LEU A 66 -27.94 -5.44 0.96
C LEU A 66 -27.69 -4.41 -0.16
N PHE A 67 -26.44 -4.09 -0.52
CA PHE A 67 -26.15 -3.03 -1.50
C PHE A 67 -24.89 -3.31 -2.33
N ASN A 68 -25.01 -3.25 -3.65
CA ASN A 68 -23.88 -3.44 -4.55
C ASN A 68 -22.91 -2.22 -4.60
N ASP A 69 -21.63 -2.57 -4.48
CA ASP A 69 -20.45 -2.02 -5.15
C ASP A 69 -19.85 -0.67 -4.65
N ASP A 70 -18.69 -0.76 -3.99
CA ASP A 70 -17.90 0.37 -3.46
C ASP A 70 -17.24 1.23 -4.57
N HIS A 71 -17.30 0.78 -5.83
CA HIS A 71 -16.71 1.45 -6.99
C HIS A 71 -17.58 2.51 -7.67
N GLN A 72 -18.89 2.60 -7.37
CA GLN A 72 -19.81 3.46 -8.14
C GLN A 72 -19.80 4.95 -7.74
N GLY A 73 -19.05 5.34 -6.70
CA GLY A 73 -18.91 6.74 -6.30
C GLY A 73 -18.17 7.58 -7.35
N LYS A 74 -18.77 8.70 -7.78
CA LYS A 74 -18.11 9.75 -8.58
C LYS A 74 -18.00 11.04 -7.75
N PRO A 75 -16.90 11.82 -7.81
CA PRO A 75 -15.75 11.70 -8.72
C PRO A 75 -14.64 10.75 -8.26
N PHE A 76 -14.73 10.20 -7.05
CA PHE A 76 -13.84 9.17 -6.52
C PHE A 76 -14.66 8.06 -5.87
N SER A 77 -14.20 6.83 -5.99
CA SER A 77 -14.82 5.68 -5.34
C SER A 77 -14.78 5.83 -3.82
N ARG A 78 -15.71 5.17 -3.12
CA ARG A 78 -15.75 5.23 -1.66
C ARG A 78 -14.50 4.60 -1.06
N LEU A 79 -13.94 3.59 -1.72
CA LEU A 79 -12.68 2.94 -1.36
C LEU A 79 -11.52 3.93 -1.38
N GLU A 80 -11.34 4.67 -2.48
CA GLU A 80 -10.30 5.71 -2.61
C GLU A 80 -10.45 6.78 -1.52
N TYR A 81 -11.68 7.24 -1.27
CA TYR A 81 -11.96 8.19 -0.20
C TYR A 81 -11.58 7.63 1.18
N GLN A 82 -11.99 6.40 1.49
CA GLN A 82 -11.67 5.77 2.77
C GLN A 82 -10.16 5.61 2.96
N HIS A 83 -9.45 5.21 1.91
CA HIS A 83 -8.00 5.05 1.94
C HIS A 83 -7.30 6.39 2.23
N ILE A 84 -7.69 7.46 1.53
CA ILE A 84 -7.14 8.82 1.77
C ILE A 84 -7.45 9.29 3.20
N VAL A 85 -8.71 9.19 3.63
CA VAL A 85 -9.14 9.69 4.95
C VAL A 85 -8.56 8.86 6.09
N LYS A 86 -8.50 7.53 5.96
CA LYS A 86 -7.94 6.66 7.00
C LYS A 86 -6.44 6.89 7.17
N LYS A 87 -5.69 7.07 6.06
CA LYS A 87 -4.28 7.48 6.12
C LYS A 87 -4.12 8.83 6.80
N ALA A 88 -4.87 9.84 6.37
CA ALA A 88 -4.75 11.19 6.90
C ALA A 88 -5.11 11.30 8.39
N LYS A 89 -6.17 10.59 8.81
CA LYS A 89 -6.74 10.71 10.16
C LYS A 89 -6.12 9.76 11.18
N TYR A 90 -5.74 8.55 10.75
CA TYR A 90 -5.27 7.49 11.65
C TYR A 90 -3.82 7.09 11.39
N LYS A 91 -3.13 7.68 10.39
CA LYS A 91 -1.79 7.26 9.94
C LYS A 91 -1.71 5.75 9.65
N ARG A 92 -2.83 5.14 9.24
CA ARG A 92 -2.97 3.71 8.97
C ARG A 92 -3.07 3.48 7.47
N ASP A 93 -2.32 2.50 6.99
CA ASP A 93 -2.29 2.07 5.58
C ASP A 93 -2.83 0.64 5.38
N VAL A 94 -3.32 0.00 6.44
CA VAL A 94 -3.73 -1.40 6.38
C VAL A 94 -5.25 -1.47 6.26
N LEU A 95 -5.74 -1.71 5.04
CA LEU A 95 -7.09 -2.16 4.76
C LEU A 95 -7.05 -3.67 4.49
N GLY A 96 -8.05 -4.41 4.97
CA GLY A 96 -8.20 -5.82 4.60
C GLY A 96 -8.41 -5.92 3.10
N PHE A 97 -7.51 -6.62 2.40
CA PHE A 97 -7.67 -6.91 0.99
C PHE A 97 -8.67 -8.05 0.83
N GLY A 98 -9.84 -7.74 0.25
CA GLY A 98 -10.80 -8.71 -0.28
C GLY A 98 -10.90 -8.54 -1.79
N SER A 99 -11.20 -9.62 -2.51
CA SER A 99 -11.46 -9.53 -3.95
C SER A 99 -12.83 -8.92 -4.20
N GLU A 100 -12.88 -7.63 -4.49
CA GLU A 100 -14.11 -6.88 -4.83
C GLU A 100 -14.35 -6.80 -6.34
N ARG A 101 -13.47 -7.39 -7.16
CA ARG A 101 -13.57 -7.41 -8.61
C ARG A 101 -14.64 -8.39 -9.09
N ASP A 102 -15.43 -7.97 -10.07
CA ASP A 102 -16.32 -8.89 -10.79
C ASP A 102 -15.49 -9.87 -11.64
N PHE A 103 -15.54 -11.15 -11.28
CA PHE A 103 -14.83 -12.24 -11.95
C PHE A 103 -15.58 -12.80 -13.18
N GLN A 104 -16.77 -12.30 -13.49
CA GLN A 104 -17.50 -12.67 -14.70
C GLN A 104 -17.18 -11.76 -15.89
N GLU A 105 -16.64 -10.57 -15.63
CA GLU A 105 -16.27 -9.61 -16.68
C GLU A 105 -14.99 -10.01 -17.43
N PRO A 106 -14.93 -9.90 -18.77
CA PRO A 106 -13.70 -10.19 -19.53
C PRO A 106 -12.51 -9.36 -19.04
N GLY A 107 -11.36 -10.00 -18.79
CA GLY A 107 -10.16 -9.32 -18.33
C GLY A 107 -8.92 -10.19 -18.23
N TYR A 108 -7.78 -9.58 -17.88
CA TYR A 108 -6.56 -10.30 -17.55
C TYR A 108 -6.63 -10.79 -16.10
N TYR A 109 -6.60 -12.10 -15.93
CA TYR A 109 -6.59 -12.77 -14.64
C TYR A 109 -5.18 -13.28 -14.35
N ILE A 110 -4.60 -12.88 -13.22
CA ILE A 110 -3.52 -13.66 -12.63
C ILE A 110 -4.19 -14.90 -12.05
N ARG A 111 -4.22 -15.99 -12.82
CA ARG A 111 -4.62 -17.29 -12.26
C ARG A 111 -3.42 -17.85 -11.55
N ASN A 112 -3.56 -18.09 -10.26
CA ASN A 112 -2.64 -18.97 -9.55
C ASN A 112 -2.63 -20.33 -10.27
N SER A 113 -1.49 -21.01 -10.24
CA SER A 113 -1.41 -22.40 -10.67
C SER A 113 -2.54 -23.20 -10.01
N LEU A 114 -3.21 -24.07 -10.77
CA LEU A 114 -4.29 -24.94 -10.27
C LEU A 114 -3.85 -25.73 -9.03
N PHE A 115 -2.56 -26.01 -8.95
CA PHE A 115 -1.89 -26.53 -7.77
C PHE A 115 -0.83 -25.53 -7.34
N PRO A 116 -1.02 -24.80 -6.22
CA PRO A 116 0.03 -23.95 -5.68
C PRO A 116 1.21 -24.85 -5.31
N LYS A 117 2.42 -24.46 -5.71
CA LYS A 117 3.63 -25.12 -5.20
C LYS A 117 3.63 -24.96 -3.68
N LEU A 118 3.85 -26.06 -2.98
CA LEU A 118 3.97 -26.04 -1.53
C LEU A 118 5.20 -25.22 -1.13
N THR A 119 5.20 -24.63 0.06
CA THR A 119 6.34 -23.83 0.55
C THR A 119 7.62 -24.65 0.52
N GLU A 120 7.52 -25.95 0.78
CA GLU A 120 8.58 -26.96 0.76
C GLU A 120 9.11 -27.24 -0.66
N GLU A 121 8.28 -27.07 -1.68
CA GLU A 121 8.64 -27.26 -3.11
C GLU A 121 9.20 -25.98 -3.74
N LEU A 122 9.02 -24.84 -3.07
CA LEU A 122 9.55 -23.57 -3.52
C LEU A 122 11.06 -23.51 -3.24
N ALA A 123 11.83 -23.61 -4.33
CA ALA A 123 13.28 -23.48 -4.34
C ALA A 123 13.70 -22.00 -4.21
N PHE A 124 13.54 -21.45 -3.01
CA PHE A 124 14.02 -20.11 -2.65
C PHE A 124 15.21 -20.19 -1.69
N ASP A 125 16.11 -19.24 -1.81
CA ASP A 125 17.15 -18.97 -0.83
C ASP A 125 16.50 -18.40 0.44
N ARG A 126 16.61 -19.16 1.53
CA ARG A 126 16.11 -18.81 2.86
C ARG A 126 17.22 -18.35 3.80
N GLU A 127 18.47 -18.39 3.39
CA GLU A 127 19.61 -17.96 4.20
C GLU A 127 19.69 -16.43 4.25
N ILE A 128 19.38 -15.79 3.13
CA ILE A 128 19.35 -14.32 3.05
C ILE A 128 18.09 -13.81 3.74
N LYS A 129 18.29 -13.30 4.96
CA LYS A 129 17.24 -12.64 5.74
C LYS A 129 17.23 -11.13 5.51
N SER A 130 16.04 -10.56 5.55
CA SER A 130 15.78 -9.12 5.58
C SER A 130 15.21 -8.76 6.95
N LYS A 131 15.66 -7.64 7.51
CA LYS A 131 15.06 -7.10 8.73
C LYS A 131 13.77 -6.40 8.34
N THR A 132 12.68 -6.80 8.95
CA THR A 132 11.36 -6.21 8.73
C THR A 132 10.72 -5.92 10.08
N GLU A 133 9.61 -5.21 10.08
CA GLU A 133 8.77 -5.08 11.25
C GLU A 133 7.47 -5.85 11.02
N ARG A 134 7.10 -6.69 11.98
CA ARG A 134 5.86 -7.47 11.93
C ARG A 134 4.76 -6.73 12.67
N TYR A 135 3.63 -6.53 11.98
CA TYR A 135 2.41 -5.97 12.57
C TYR A 135 1.67 -7.08 13.32
N LEU A 136 1.68 -7.05 14.65
CA LEU A 136 0.86 -7.93 15.48
C LEU A 136 -0.47 -7.26 15.81
N LEU A 137 -1.55 -7.83 15.27
CA LEU A 137 -2.91 -7.48 15.64
C LEU A 137 -3.32 -8.31 16.87
N ILE A 138 -3.29 -7.71 18.06
CA ILE A 138 -3.65 -8.42 19.29
C ILE A 138 -5.17 -8.42 19.49
N ASN A 139 -5.81 -7.27 19.25
CA ASN A 139 -7.24 -7.13 19.46
C ASN A 139 -7.85 -6.09 18.49
N ASP A 140 -8.91 -6.47 17.78
CA ASP A 140 -9.75 -5.56 16.98
C ASP A 140 -11.19 -5.54 17.52
N PRO A 141 -11.41 -4.90 18.68
CA PRO A 141 -12.73 -4.86 19.30
C PRO A 141 -13.67 -3.90 18.55
N LEU A 142 -14.98 -4.13 18.66
CA LEU A 142 -16.01 -3.33 18.00
C LEU A 142 -16.14 -1.90 18.57
N PHE A 143 -15.84 -1.71 19.85
CA PHE A 143 -16.13 -0.46 20.59
C PHE A 143 -14.90 0.22 21.18
N THR A 144 -13.75 -0.46 21.18
CA THR A 144 -12.48 0.03 21.72
C THR A 144 -11.45 0.17 20.62
N GLN A 145 -10.34 0.85 20.93
CA GLN A 145 -9.28 1.05 19.97
C GLN A 145 -8.60 -0.28 19.65
N ARG A 146 -8.39 -0.54 18.36
CA ARG A 146 -7.54 -1.64 17.89
C ARG A 146 -6.14 -1.48 18.48
N GLU A 147 -5.69 -2.51 19.18
CA GLU A 147 -4.35 -2.60 19.76
C GLU A 147 -3.45 -3.36 18.78
N GLU A 148 -2.43 -2.66 18.31
CA GLU A 148 -1.45 -3.19 17.36
C GLU A 148 -0.05 -2.80 17.82
N PHE A 149 0.88 -3.73 17.66
CA PHE A 149 2.29 -3.52 18.01
C PHE A 149 3.16 -3.87 16.80
N MET A 150 4.21 -3.09 16.64
CA MET A 150 5.30 -3.39 15.72
C MET A 150 6.38 -4.08 16.52
N GLU A 151 6.79 -5.26 16.07
CA GLU A 151 7.97 -5.92 16.59
C GLU A 151 8.99 -6.12 15.47
N PRO A 152 10.30 -5.95 15.76
CA PRO A 152 11.33 -6.34 14.81
C PRO A 152 11.25 -7.84 14.53
N ASP A 153 11.27 -8.22 13.27
CA ASP A 153 11.27 -9.60 12.81
C ASP A 153 12.32 -9.79 11.69
N GLU A 154 12.76 -11.01 11.50
CA GLU A 154 13.65 -11.37 10.39
C GLU A 154 12.95 -12.34 9.46
N SER A 155 12.54 -11.83 8.29
CA SER A 155 11.91 -12.64 7.25
C SER A 155 12.94 -13.04 6.19
N PRO A 156 12.88 -14.25 5.65
CA PRO A 156 13.59 -14.59 4.41
C PRO A 156 13.26 -13.57 3.31
N ALA A 157 14.24 -13.22 2.49
CA ALA A 157 14.05 -12.32 1.35
C ALA A 157 13.40 -13.02 0.13
N TYR A 158 13.12 -14.33 0.22
CA TYR A 158 12.47 -15.15 -0.81
C TYR A 158 13.09 -14.99 -2.21
N LEU A 159 14.42 -15.05 -2.25
CA LEU A 159 15.18 -14.90 -3.50
C LEU A 159 15.17 -16.22 -4.27
N LEU A 160 15.02 -16.14 -5.60
CA LEU A 160 15.12 -17.28 -6.50
C LEU A 160 16.51 -17.89 -6.43
N ASN A 161 16.55 -19.23 -6.46
CA ASN A 161 17.79 -19.97 -6.62
C ASN A 161 18.40 -19.72 -8.01
N GLU A 162 19.71 -19.96 -8.15
CA GLU A 162 20.43 -19.73 -9.41
C GLU A 162 19.79 -20.44 -10.61
N ALA A 163 19.27 -21.65 -10.43
CA ALA A 163 18.65 -22.44 -11.49
C ALA A 163 17.31 -21.86 -11.99
N ASP A 164 16.58 -21.13 -11.13
CA ASP A 164 15.27 -20.56 -11.44
C ASP A 164 15.34 -19.05 -11.75
N SER A 165 16.48 -18.41 -11.47
CA SER A 165 16.69 -16.98 -11.71
C SER A 165 16.76 -16.66 -13.21
N ILE A 166 16.09 -15.58 -13.62
CA ILE A 166 16.16 -15.10 -15.00
C ILE A 166 17.49 -14.38 -15.19
N VAL A 167 18.26 -14.77 -16.20
CA VAL A 167 19.54 -14.14 -16.53
C VAL A 167 19.39 -13.25 -17.76
N ILE A 168 19.50 -11.94 -17.57
CA ILE A 168 19.45 -10.96 -18.65
C ILE A 168 20.86 -10.74 -19.19
N GLY A 169 21.03 -10.95 -20.50
CA GLY A 169 22.29 -10.73 -21.19
C GLY A 169 23.33 -11.84 -21.02
N GLU A 170 22.92 -13.07 -20.72
CA GLU A 170 23.81 -14.22 -20.48
C GLU A 170 24.93 -14.39 -21.52
N GLN A 171 24.62 -14.15 -22.79
CA GLN A 171 25.56 -14.31 -23.91
C GLN A 171 26.09 -12.98 -24.47
N THR A 172 25.55 -11.85 -24.01
CA THR A 172 25.79 -10.54 -24.64
C THR A 172 26.42 -9.52 -23.71
N ALA A 173 26.27 -9.68 -22.40
CA ALA A 173 26.81 -8.77 -21.39
C ALA A 173 28.05 -9.38 -20.74
N ALA A 174 29.08 -8.56 -20.50
CA ALA A 174 30.25 -8.98 -19.74
C ALA A 174 29.90 -9.35 -18.28
N GLN A 175 28.87 -8.71 -17.73
CA GLN A 175 28.28 -9.02 -16.44
C GLN A 175 26.76 -9.22 -16.61
N PRO A 176 26.30 -10.46 -16.85
CA PRO A 176 24.87 -10.75 -16.98
C PRO A 176 24.11 -10.42 -15.69
N PHE A 177 22.94 -9.84 -15.83
CA PHE A 177 22.09 -9.52 -14.69
C PHE A 177 21.26 -10.73 -14.29
N LYS A 178 21.57 -11.31 -13.13
CA LYS A 178 20.80 -12.40 -12.53
C LYS A 178 19.70 -11.84 -11.64
N VAL A 179 18.46 -11.91 -12.12
CA VAL A 179 17.30 -11.39 -11.40
C VAL A 179 16.85 -12.41 -10.36
N LYS A 180 17.25 -12.19 -9.10
CA LYS A 180 16.93 -13.09 -7.98
C LYS A 180 15.61 -12.75 -7.29
N GLY A 181 15.29 -11.47 -7.11
CA GLY A 181 13.99 -11.09 -6.57
C GLY A 181 12.91 -11.16 -7.64
N GLN A 182 11.65 -11.17 -7.19
CA GLN A 182 10.48 -11.17 -8.08
C GLN A 182 9.76 -9.82 -8.10
N ILE A 183 10.19 -8.90 -7.24
CA ILE A 183 9.56 -7.59 -7.04
C ILE A 183 10.58 -6.52 -7.37
N GLY A 184 10.17 -5.56 -8.19
CA GLY A 184 10.94 -4.36 -8.46
C GLY A 184 10.05 -3.16 -8.70
N MET A 185 10.65 -1.99 -8.60
CA MET A 185 9.99 -0.73 -8.88
C MET A 185 10.01 -0.45 -10.39
N SER A 186 8.82 -0.19 -10.94
CA SER A 186 8.65 0.22 -12.33
C SER A 186 9.25 1.60 -12.60
N ALA A 187 9.50 1.88 -13.88
CA ALA A 187 10.08 3.12 -14.38
C ALA A 187 9.34 4.38 -13.90
N MET A 188 9.99 5.21 -13.06
CA MET A 188 9.46 6.51 -12.66
C MET A 188 10.55 7.58 -12.71
N SER A 189 10.37 8.59 -13.56
CA SER A 189 11.42 9.57 -13.86
C SER A 189 11.76 10.51 -12.70
N TYR A 190 13.05 10.76 -12.54
CA TYR A 190 13.54 11.93 -11.81
C TYR A 190 13.02 13.22 -12.47
N GLY A 191 12.39 14.08 -11.68
CA GLY A 191 11.62 15.24 -12.15
C GLY A 191 10.10 15.02 -12.09
N SER A 192 9.62 13.78 -12.21
CA SER A 192 8.23 13.45 -11.85
C SER A 192 8.09 13.25 -10.34
N LEU A 193 9.02 12.47 -9.76
CA LEU A 193 9.20 12.28 -8.32
C LEU A 193 10.25 13.25 -7.77
N GLY A 194 10.01 13.75 -6.56
CA GLY A 194 11.00 14.56 -5.82
C GLY A 194 12.14 13.71 -5.27
N SER A 195 13.29 14.34 -5.00
CA SER A 195 14.50 13.67 -4.50
C SER A 195 14.25 12.83 -3.25
N LYS A 196 13.51 13.36 -2.26
CA LYS A 196 13.15 12.64 -1.03
C LYS A 196 12.37 11.35 -1.29
N ALA A 197 11.46 11.37 -2.27
CA ALA A 197 10.66 10.20 -2.60
C ALA A 197 11.51 9.12 -3.28
N LEU A 198 12.41 9.52 -4.19
CA LEU A 198 13.34 8.60 -4.83
C LEU A 198 14.33 7.99 -3.83
N THR A 199 14.90 8.80 -2.93
CA THR A 199 15.78 8.30 -1.87
C THR A 199 15.05 7.28 -1.00
N ALA A 200 13.84 7.58 -0.53
CA ALA A 200 13.07 6.66 0.31
C ALA A 200 12.74 5.35 -0.41
N LEU A 201 12.39 5.42 -1.72
CA LEU A 201 12.15 4.23 -2.53
C LEU A 201 13.43 3.42 -2.74
N SER A 202 14.55 4.08 -3.06
CA SER A 202 15.85 3.43 -3.23
C SER A 202 16.28 2.71 -1.96
N GLU A 203 16.27 3.39 -0.81
CA GLU A 203 16.61 2.81 0.48
C GLU A 203 15.70 1.63 0.84
N GLY A 204 14.38 1.76 0.64
CA GLY A 204 13.43 0.68 0.90
C GLY A 204 13.65 -0.55 0.02
N LEU A 205 13.94 -0.36 -1.27
CA LEU A 205 14.28 -1.45 -2.19
C LEU A 205 15.59 -2.13 -1.77
N GLY A 206 16.60 -1.34 -1.37
CA GLY A 206 17.86 -1.85 -0.82
C GLY A 206 17.66 -2.72 0.43
N MET A 207 16.78 -2.28 1.33
CA MET A 207 16.43 -3.04 2.55
C MET A 207 15.76 -4.39 2.24
N ALA A 208 14.91 -4.44 1.21
CA ALA A 208 14.19 -5.66 0.81
C ALA A 208 15.09 -6.76 0.22
N LYS A 209 16.25 -6.38 -0.33
CA LYS A 209 17.24 -7.24 -1.02
C LYS A 209 16.71 -7.92 -2.28
N GLY A 210 17.56 -8.05 -3.29
CA GLY A 210 17.24 -8.69 -4.57
C GLY A 210 16.16 -7.99 -5.40
N THR A 211 15.73 -6.80 -4.98
CA THR A 211 14.82 -5.95 -5.76
C THR A 211 15.60 -5.06 -6.71
N TRP A 212 14.92 -4.58 -7.74
CA TRP A 212 15.49 -3.60 -8.66
C TRP A 212 14.68 -2.31 -8.67
N MET A 213 15.34 -1.22 -9.06
CA MET A 213 14.73 0.08 -9.31
C MET A 213 14.93 0.48 -10.77
N ASN A 214 13.85 0.82 -11.46
CA ASN A 214 13.95 1.41 -12.79
C ASN A 214 13.91 2.95 -12.71
N THR A 215 14.90 3.61 -13.31
CA THR A 215 15.11 5.08 -13.22
C THR A 215 14.04 5.91 -13.95
N GLY A 216 13.30 5.30 -14.87
CA GLY A 216 12.49 6.04 -15.84
C GLY A 216 13.31 6.87 -16.82
N GLU A 217 12.62 7.61 -17.69
CA GLU A 217 13.25 8.39 -18.78
C GLU A 217 14.07 9.59 -18.32
N GLY A 218 14.05 9.95 -17.02
CA GLY A 218 14.71 11.15 -16.49
C GLY A 218 16.23 11.03 -16.32
N GLY A 219 16.79 9.86 -16.60
CA GLY A 219 18.20 9.54 -16.37
C GLY A 219 18.50 9.06 -14.94
N LEU A 220 19.72 8.57 -14.74
CA LEU A 220 20.22 8.10 -13.46
C LEU A 220 20.65 9.29 -12.59
N SER A 221 20.25 9.29 -11.32
CA SER A 221 20.62 10.32 -10.34
C SER A 221 21.21 9.71 -9.07
N GLU A 222 21.93 10.52 -8.29
CA GLU A 222 22.49 10.10 -6.99
C GLU A 222 21.43 9.55 -5.99
N TYR A 223 20.15 9.91 -6.18
CA TYR A 223 19.06 9.47 -5.31
C TYR A 223 18.66 8.01 -5.57
N HIS A 224 18.89 7.51 -6.79
CA HIS A 224 18.65 6.11 -7.13
C HIS A 224 19.71 5.18 -6.54
N LEU A 225 20.88 5.70 -6.20
CA LEU A 225 22.04 4.92 -5.73
C LEU A 225 22.09 4.84 -4.20
N LYS A 226 21.15 5.44 -3.47
CA LYS A 226 21.21 5.54 -1.99
C LYS A 226 21.02 4.22 -1.27
N GLY A 227 20.21 3.33 -1.84
CA GLY A 227 19.90 2.02 -1.25
C GLY A 227 20.78 0.87 -1.71
N GLY A 228 21.63 1.06 -2.73
CA GLY A 228 22.51 0.00 -3.26
C GLY A 228 21.76 -1.18 -3.90
N GLN A 229 20.49 -1.00 -4.25
CA GLN A 229 19.69 -1.98 -4.98
C GLN A 229 20.11 -2.06 -6.45
N ASP A 230 19.72 -3.14 -7.13
CA ASP A 230 19.98 -3.28 -8.56
C ASP A 230 19.21 -2.21 -9.36
N ILE A 231 19.83 -1.64 -10.38
CA ILE A 231 19.26 -0.56 -11.19
C ILE A 231 19.08 -1.00 -12.63
N ILE A 232 17.90 -0.72 -13.16
CA ILE A 232 17.60 -0.76 -14.58
C ILE A 232 17.49 0.68 -15.07
N MET A 233 18.46 1.14 -15.87
CA MET A 233 18.43 2.50 -16.40
C MET A 233 17.58 2.55 -17.68
N GLN A 234 16.49 3.31 -17.65
CA GLN A 234 15.62 3.43 -18.82
C GLN A 234 16.09 4.56 -19.74
N ILE A 235 16.19 4.26 -21.03
CA ILE A 235 16.52 5.19 -22.10
C ILE A 235 15.24 5.44 -22.90
N GLY A 236 14.68 6.64 -22.73
CA GLY A 236 13.55 7.13 -23.50
C GLY A 236 13.96 7.95 -24.73
N PRO A 237 12.98 8.46 -25.51
CA PRO A 237 13.24 9.27 -26.70
C PRO A 237 14.07 10.54 -26.42
N GLY A 238 13.93 11.09 -25.21
CA GLY A 238 14.68 12.27 -24.77
C GLY A 238 16.15 12.00 -24.44
N LYS A 239 16.57 10.72 -24.35
CA LYS A 239 17.94 10.26 -24.08
C LYS A 239 18.58 10.91 -22.84
N PHE A 240 17.78 11.29 -21.85
CA PHE A 240 18.30 11.96 -20.66
C PHE A 240 19.26 11.03 -19.92
N GLY A 241 20.40 11.58 -19.50
CA GLY A 241 21.48 10.83 -18.87
C GLY A 241 22.40 10.06 -19.83
N VAL A 242 22.15 10.07 -21.15
CA VAL A 242 22.99 9.44 -22.20
C VAL A 242 23.02 10.28 -23.48
N ARG A 243 22.93 11.60 -23.35
CA ARG A 243 22.94 12.53 -24.49
C ARG A 243 23.97 13.63 -24.33
N ASP A 244 24.48 14.08 -25.46
CA ASP A 244 25.36 15.25 -25.53
C ASP A 244 24.58 16.58 -25.37
N LEU A 245 25.30 17.69 -25.36
CA LEU A 245 24.72 19.04 -25.29
C LEU A 245 23.83 19.39 -26.50
N ALA A 246 24.01 18.69 -27.62
CA ALA A 246 23.21 18.86 -28.84
C ALA A 246 21.97 17.93 -28.90
N GLY A 247 21.81 17.02 -27.92
CA GLY A 247 20.70 16.07 -27.84
C GLY A 247 20.90 14.76 -28.64
N HIS A 248 22.10 14.52 -29.18
CA HIS A 248 22.46 13.24 -29.79
C HIS A 248 22.79 12.20 -28.72
N PHE A 249 22.79 10.93 -29.12
CA PHE A 249 23.14 9.85 -28.21
C PHE A 249 24.66 9.85 -27.97
N ASP A 250 25.07 9.82 -26.71
CA ASP A 250 26.46 9.79 -26.29
C ASP A 250 26.84 8.40 -25.78
N TRP A 251 27.72 7.71 -26.52
CA TRP A 251 28.19 6.38 -26.18
C TRP A 251 29.15 6.37 -24.99
N ASP A 252 29.89 7.46 -24.79
CA ASP A 252 30.83 7.57 -23.67
C ASP A 252 30.05 7.72 -22.36
N GLU A 253 28.99 8.52 -22.36
CA GLU A 253 28.11 8.66 -21.19
C GLU A 253 27.42 7.33 -20.82
N LEU A 254 26.93 6.58 -21.83
CA LEU A 254 26.38 5.24 -21.60
C LEU A 254 27.43 4.30 -20.99
N LEU A 255 28.66 4.32 -21.53
CA LEU A 255 29.77 3.51 -21.04
C LEU A 255 30.11 3.86 -19.59
N GLU A 256 30.13 5.14 -19.22
CA GLU A 256 30.35 5.57 -17.84
C GLU A 256 29.27 5.03 -16.90
N LYS A 257 27.99 5.13 -17.27
CA LYS A 257 26.90 4.57 -16.43
C LYS A 257 26.97 3.06 -16.32
N SER A 258 27.39 2.37 -17.39
CA SER A 258 27.51 0.90 -17.41
C SER A 258 28.60 0.36 -16.48
N LYS A 259 29.56 1.21 -16.08
CA LYS A 259 30.64 0.83 -15.15
C LYS A 259 30.18 0.87 -13.69
N LEU A 260 29.02 1.45 -13.40
CA LEU A 260 28.49 1.50 -12.04
C LEU A 260 28.02 0.10 -11.62
N PRO A 261 28.47 -0.41 -10.46
CA PRO A 261 28.14 -1.77 -10.04
C PRO A 261 26.64 -1.98 -9.80
N GLU A 262 25.89 -0.92 -9.46
CA GLU A 262 24.45 -0.98 -9.26
C GLU A 262 23.68 -1.06 -10.58
N VAL A 263 24.22 -0.54 -11.69
CA VAL A 263 23.53 -0.55 -13.00
C VAL A 263 23.69 -1.92 -13.64
N LYS A 264 22.60 -2.71 -13.62
CA LYS A 264 22.61 -4.10 -14.10
C LYS A 264 22.08 -4.26 -15.51
N ALA A 265 21.18 -3.37 -15.94
CA ALA A 265 20.60 -3.43 -17.28
C ALA A 265 20.17 -2.04 -17.77
N PHE A 266 20.02 -1.92 -19.09
CA PHE A 266 19.43 -0.76 -19.75
C PHE A 266 18.11 -1.17 -20.42
N GLU A 267 17.08 -0.36 -20.24
CA GLU A 267 15.76 -0.58 -20.84
C GLU A 267 15.47 0.46 -21.91
N LEU A 268 15.23 0.03 -23.15
CA LEU A 268 14.83 0.93 -24.23
C LEU A 268 13.31 1.10 -24.21
N LYS A 269 12.82 2.30 -23.87
CA LYS A 269 11.39 2.58 -23.84
C LYS A 269 10.89 2.96 -25.23
N LEU A 270 10.18 2.03 -25.87
CA LEU A 270 9.56 2.24 -27.19
C LEU A 270 8.17 2.90 -27.09
N GLY A 271 7.47 2.74 -25.98
CA GLY A 271 6.14 3.30 -25.75
C GLY A 271 5.65 3.09 -24.32
N GLN A 272 4.59 3.81 -23.93
CA GLN A 272 3.99 3.71 -22.60
C GLN A 272 2.49 3.38 -22.70
N GLY A 273 2.01 2.46 -21.85
CA GLY A 273 0.60 2.06 -21.82
C GLY A 273 -0.35 3.20 -21.42
N ALA A 274 0.13 4.17 -20.62
CA ALA A 274 -0.69 5.31 -20.20
C ALA A 274 -0.89 6.36 -21.31
N LYS A 275 0.09 6.53 -22.21
CA LYS A 275 0.07 7.53 -23.28
C LYS A 275 0.95 7.05 -24.44
N THR A 276 0.39 7.09 -25.65
CA THR A 276 1.14 6.74 -26.88
C THR A 276 2.16 7.82 -27.27
N ARG A 277 2.03 9.05 -26.75
CA ARG A 277 3.05 10.12 -26.89
C ARG A 277 3.97 10.11 -25.68
N GLY A 278 5.27 10.35 -25.90
CA GLY A 278 6.33 10.32 -24.88
C GLY A 278 6.11 11.24 -23.67
N ASP A 279 6.95 11.08 -22.65
CA ASP A 279 6.80 11.75 -21.36
C ASP A 279 6.92 13.29 -21.44
N ILE A 280 6.16 13.98 -20.58
CA ILE A 280 6.16 15.45 -20.47
C ILE A 280 6.68 15.82 -19.08
N LEU A 281 7.80 16.54 -19.03
CA LEU A 281 8.34 17.14 -17.81
C LEU A 281 8.05 18.65 -17.79
N THR A 282 7.47 19.15 -16.69
CA THR A 282 7.20 20.58 -16.51
C THR A 282 8.43 21.28 -15.93
N VAL A 283 8.92 22.32 -16.58
CA VAL A 283 10.18 23.05 -16.27
C VAL A 283 10.24 23.71 -14.87
N LYS A 284 9.13 23.73 -14.11
CA LYS A 284 9.06 24.34 -12.77
C LYS A 284 9.38 23.40 -11.59
N LYS A 285 9.89 22.19 -11.83
CA LYS A 285 10.13 21.17 -10.80
C LYS A 285 11.60 20.97 -10.47
#